data_AF-A0A2X3GG76-F1
#
_entry.id   AF-A0A2X3GG76-F1
#
_cell.length_a   1.000
_cell.length_b   1.000
_cell.length_c   1.000
_cell.angle_alpha   90.00
_cell.angle_beta   90.00
_cell.angle_gamma   90.00
#
_symmetry.space_group_name_H-M   'P 1'
#
loop_
_entity.id
_entity.type
_entity.pdbx_description
1 polymer ?
#
loop_
_entity_poly.entity_id
_entity_poly.type
_entity_poly.pdbx_seq_one_letter_code
_entity_poly.pdbx_strand_id
1 'polypeptide(L)'
;MNRPDAWNPLREFTDARIALGRSGASLPTREVLNFGLAHARARDAIHQPFASQQLVAPLAALGLEALTVHSAAPDRHTYLRRPDLGRQLADESRADLAASGVRPADLLAGDRRRPLFLGGRAPGRCR
;
A
#
# COMPACT_ATOMS: atom_id res chain seq x y z
N MET A 1 -32.97 -28.67 -13.38
CA MET A 1 -32.81 -27.49 -12.50
C MET A 1 -31.76 -27.83 -11.44
N ASN A 2 -30.59 -27.21 -11.46
CA ASN A 2 -29.55 -27.47 -10.46
C ASN A 2 -29.99 -26.81 -9.14
N ARG A 3 -30.06 -27.57 -8.04
CA ARG A 3 -30.54 -27.09 -6.74
C ARG A 3 -29.59 -25.97 -6.25
N PRO A 4 -30.10 -24.86 -5.70
CA PRO A 4 -29.23 -23.81 -5.16
C PRO A 4 -28.29 -24.42 -4.11
N ASP A 5 -27.01 -24.06 -4.21
CA ASP A 5 -25.95 -24.64 -3.41
C ASP A 5 -26.16 -24.24 -1.94
N ALA A 6 -26.31 -25.21 -1.04
CA ALA A 6 -26.66 -24.96 0.37
C ALA A 6 -25.61 -24.11 1.12
N TRP A 7 -24.40 -24.05 0.57
CA TRP A 7 -23.25 -23.32 1.10
C TRP A 7 -23.21 -21.85 0.67
N ASN A 8 -24.08 -21.44 -0.25
CA ASN A 8 -24.17 -20.09 -0.79
C ASN A 8 -24.29 -18.98 0.29
N PRO A 9 -25.08 -19.16 1.38
CA PRO A 9 -25.19 -18.16 2.44
C PRO A 9 -23.88 -17.93 3.22
N LEU A 10 -22.96 -18.89 3.23
CA LEU A 10 -21.73 -18.79 4.02
C LEU A 10 -20.76 -17.74 3.47
N ARG A 11 -20.92 -17.34 2.21
CA ARG A 11 -20.08 -16.30 1.59
C ARG A 11 -20.23 -14.93 2.24
N GLU A 12 -21.33 -14.66 2.94
CA GLU A 12 -21.52 -13.38 3.62
C GLU A 12 -20.59 -13.21 4.83
N PHE A 13 -20.03 -14.31 5.36
CA PHE A 13 -19.19 -14.30 6.55
C PHE A 13 -17.69 -14.32 6.24
N THR A 14 -17.29 -14.36 4.96
CA THR A 14 -15.86 -14.41 4.60
C THR A 14 -15.60 -13.92 3.18
N ASP A 15 -14.46 -13.25 2.99
CA ASP A 15 -13.93 -12.89 1.67
C ASP A 15 -13.32 -14.09 0.94
N ALA A 16 -13.19 -15.24 1.60
CA ALA A 16 -12.69 -16.46 0.98
C ALA A 16 -13.62 -16.93 -0.14
N ARG A 17 -13.03 -17.40 -1.25
CA ARG A 17 -13.77 -17.88 -2.43
C ARG A 17 -14.34 -19.28 -2.19
N ILE A 18 -15.36 -19.38 -1.34
CA ILE A 18 -16.10 -20.61 -1.04
C ILE A 18 -17.43 -20.68 -1.80
N ALA A 19 -18.07 -21.86 -1.84
CA ALA A 19 -19.37 -22.06 -2.48
C ALA A 19 -19.44 -21.52 -3.93
N LEU A 20 -18.42 -21.84 -4.72
CA LEU A 20 -18.24 -21.39 -6.12
C LEU A 20 -19.02 -22.25 -7.14
N GLY A 21 -19.58 -23.38 -6.69
CA GLY A 21 -20.14 -24.42 -7.56
C GLY A 21 -19.07 -25.20 -8.31
N ARG A 22 -19.51 -26.04 -9.25
CA ARG A 22 -18.64 -26.91 -10.07
C ARG A 22 -19.23 -27.17 -11.45
N SER A 23 -18.36 -27.41 -12.42
CA SER A 23 -18.65 -27.96 -13.75
C SER A 23 -17.90 -29.27 -13.90
N GLY A 24 -18.58 -30.41 -13.67
CA GLY A 24 -17.92 -31.71 -13.56
C GLY A 24 -16.95 -31.76 -12.38
N ALA A 25 -15.68 -32.06 -12.64
CA ALA A 25 -14.59 -32.04 -11.66
C ALA A 25 -13.87 -30.68 -11.55
N SER A 26 -14.32 -29.67 -12.30
CA SER A 26 -13.62 -28.38 -12.45
C SER A 26 -14.45 -27.20 -11.94
N LEU A 27 -13.80 -26.03 -11.82
CA LEU A 27 -14.49 -24.77 -11.54
C LEU A 27 -15.37 -24.34 -12.73
N PRO A 28 -16.50 -23.67 -12.49
CA PRO A 28 -17.25 -23.03 -13.54
C PRO A 28 -16.40 -21.97 -14.26
N THR A 29 -16.55 -21.84 -15.57
CA THR A 29 -15.80 -20.89 -16.41
C THR A 29 -15.85 -19.46 -15.86
N ARG A 30 -17.01 -19.04 -15.34
CA ARG A 30 -17.18 -17.72 -14.72
C ARG A 30 -16.21 -17.48 -13.56
N GLU A 31 -15.96 -18.49 -12.72
CA GLU A 31 -15.07 -18.34 -11.58
C GLU A 31 -13.59 -18.34 -11.99
N VAL A 32 -13.24 -19.10 -13.04
CA VAL A 32 -11.91 -19.05 -13.66
C VAL A 32 -11.63 -17.66 -14.22
N LEU A 33 -12.60 -17.06 -14.93
CA LEU A 33 -12.47 -15.71 -15.47
C LEU A 33 -12.39 -14.65 -14.36
N ASN A 34 -13.22 -14.75 -13.33
CA ASN A 34 -13.18 -13.87 -12.16
C ASN A 34 -11.83 -13.92 -11.46
N PHE A 35 -11.26 -15.12 -11.30
CA PHE A 35 -9.93 -15.29 -10.73
C PHE A 35 -8.86 -14.60 -11.60
N GLY A 36 -8.88 -14.81 -12.92
CA GLY A 36 -7.96 -14.18 -13.85
C GLY A 36 -8.01 -12.65 -13.82
N LEU A 37 -9.22 -12.07 -13.80
CA LEU A 37 -9.42 -10.63 -13.68
C LEU A 37 -8.87 -10.09 -12.35
N ALA A 38 -9.16 -10.76 -11.23
CA ALA A 38 -8.65 -10.36 -9.93
C ALA A 38 -7.12 -10.45 -9.87
N HIS A 39 -6.52 -11.47 -10.50
CA HIS A 39 -5.07 -11.61 -10.58
C HIS A 39 -4.44 -10.47 -11.40
N ALA A 40 -5.01 -10.12 -12.55
CA ALA A 40 -4.55 -8.99 -13.35
C ALA A 40 -4.59 -7.68 -12.56
N ARG A 41 -5.73 -7.37 -11.92
CA ARG A 41 -5.89 -6.18 -11.06
C ARG A 41 -4.88 -6.13 -9.93
N ALA A 42 -4.60 -7.27 -9.28
CA ALA A 42 -3.62 -7.34 -8.21
C ALA A 42 -2.20 -7.03 -8.71
N ARG A 43 -1.83 -7.52 -9.91
CA ARG A 43 -0.54 -7.19 -10.53
C ARG A 43 -0.45 -5.70 -10.85
N ASP A 44 -1.50 -5.13 -11.44
CA ASP A 44 -1.54 -3.71 -11.77
C ASP A 44 -1.39 -2.83 -10.52
N ALA A 45 -2.08 -3.19 -9.43
CA ALA A 45 -1.97 -2.49 -8.15
C ALA A 45 -0.53 -2.50 -7.59
N ILE A 46 0.22 -3.59 -7.77
CA ILE A 46 1.65 -3.66 -7.38
C ILE A 46 2.50 -2.70 -8.22
N HIS A 47 2.06 -2.23 -9.38
CA HIS A 47 2.82 -1.29 -10.20
C HIS A 47 2.38 0.17 -10.04
N GLN A 48 1.29 0.45 -9.33
CA GLN A 48 0.82 1.82 -9.12
C GLN A 48 1.85 2.65 -8.34
N PRO A 49 2.22 3.84 -8.83
CA PRO A 49 3.13 4.73 -8.13
C PRO A 49 2.42 5.41 -6.97
N PHE A 50 3.13 5.53 -5.83
CA PHE A 50 2.63 6.27 -4.68
C PHE A 50 2.67 7.78 -4.94
N ALA A 51 1.51 8.42 -4.95
CA ALA A 51 1.35 9.84 -5.22
C ALA A 51 1.68 10.73 -4.02
N SER A 52 2.90 10.58 -3.47
CA SER A 52 3.43 11.36 -2.33
C SER A 52 3.18 12.87 -2.44
N GLN A 53 3.34 13.46 -3.62
CA GLN A 53 3.11 14.89 -3.85
C GLN A 53 1.66 15.33 -3.63
N GLN A 54 0.69 14.45 -3.90
CA GLN A 54 -0.73 14.75 -3.69
C GLN A 54 -1.12 14.75 -2.21
N LEU A 55 -0.29 14.17 -1.34
CA LEU A 55 -0.52 14.13 0.11
C LEU A 55 0.04 15.36 0.82
N VAL A 56 1.01 16.06 0.23
CA VAL A 56 1.66 17.22 0.87
C VAL A 56 0.66 18.34 1.17
N ALA A 57 -0.19 18.71 0.21
CA ALA A 57 -1.15 19.80 0.41
C ALA A 57 -2.25 19.49 1.46
N PRO A 58 -2.90 18.31 1.43
CA PRO A 58 -3.81 17.90 2.50
C PRO A 58 -3.17 17.85 3.89
N LEU A 59 -1.92 17.40 3.99
CA LEU A 59 -1.21 17.34 5.26
C LEU A 59 -0.85 18.73 5.79
N ALA A 60 -0.40 19.62 4.91
CA ALA A 60 -0.13 21.01 5.26
C ALA A 60 -1.40 21.72 5.75
N ALA A 61 -2.57 21.43 5.16
CA ALA A 61 -3.86 21.96 5.61
C ALA A 61 -4.25 21.48 7.03
N LEU A 62 -3.74 20.32 7.46
CA LEU A 62 -3.89 19.80 8.82
C LEU A 62 -2.81 20.33 9.79
N GLY A 63 -1.93 21.23 9.32
CA GLY A 63 -0.81 21.75 10.11
C GLY A 63 0.33 20.74 10.30
N LEU A 64 0.39 19.71 9.45
CA LEU A 64 1.41 18.66 9.50
C LEU A 64 2.46 18.93 8.42
N GLU A 65 3.72 18.99 8.83
CA GLU A 65 4.84 19.15 7.91
C GLU A 65 5.22 17.78 7.36
N ALA A 66 5.22 17.64 6.03
CA ALA A 66 5.52 16.39 5.34
C ALA A 66 6.88 16.46 4.66
N LEU A 67 7.81 15.62 5.10
CA LEU A 67 9.10 15.41 4.44
C LEU A 67 9.01 14.15 3.57
N THR A 68 9.34 14.27 2.29
CA THR A 68 9.37 13.10 1.40
C THR A 68 10.78 12.53 1.39
N VAL A 69 10.96 11.29 1.84
CA VAL A 69 12.25 10.59 1.82
C VAL A 69 12.20 9.37 0.89
N HIS A 70 13.37 8.88 0.50
CA HIS A 70 13.50 7.76 -0.43
C HIS A 70 14.40 6.65 0.16
N SER A 71 14.10 5.40 -0.20
CA SER A 71 14.94 4.26 0.14
C SER A 71 16.25 4.27 -0.65
N ALA A 72 17.26 3.53 -0.18
CA ALA A 72 18.52 3.34 -0.90
C ALA A 72 18.39 2.58 -2.23
N ALA A 73 17.24 1.97 -2.50
CA ALA A 73 16.94 1.37 -3.80
C ALA A 73 16.56 2.43 -4.85
N PRO A 74 17.34 2.60 -5.95
CA PRO A 74 17.11 3.66 -6.93
C PRO A 74 15.84 3.42 -7.76
N ASP A 75 15.55 2.17 -8.14
CA ASP A 75 14.44 1.79 -9.01
C ASP A 75 13.47 0.73 -8.37
N ARG A 76 12.31 0.46 -8.99
CA ARG A 76 11.25 -0.42 -8.41
C ARG A 76 11.71 -1.85 -8.38
N HIS A 77 12.45 -2.22 -9.40
CA HIS A 77 12.91 -3.57 -9.62
C HIS A 77 14.01 -3.90 -8.62
N THR A 78 14.94 -2.98 -8.37
CA THR A 78 15.91 -3.08 -7.28
C THR A 78 15.21 -3.16 -5.93
N TYR A 79 14.22 -2.30 -5.67
CA TYR A 79 13.46 -2.35 -4.41
C TYR A 79 12.78 -3.71 -4.17
N LEU A 80 12.15 -4.28 -5.21
CA LEU A 80 11.45 -5.58 -5.10
C LEU A 80 12.41 -6.77 -4.99
N ARG A 81 13.63 -6.68 -5.55
CA ARG A 81 14.64 -7.75 -5.54
C ARG A 81 15.60 -7.68 -4.37
N ARG A 82 15.82 -6.48 -3.82
CA ARG A 82 16.76 -6.20 -2.73
C ARG A 82 16.03 -5.57 -1.54
N PRO A 83 15.37 -6.41 -0.70
CA PRO A 83 14.65 -5.93 0.47
C PRO A 83 15.57 -5.32 1.54
N ASP A 84 16.86 -5.60 1.47
CA ASP A 84 17.91 -4.96 2.25
C ASP A 84 18.06 -3.46 1.91
N LEU A 85 18.15 -3.10 0.63
CA LEU A 85 18.18 -1.69 0.20
C LEU A 85 16.84 -0.98 0.42
N GLY A 86 15.73 -1.71 0.32
CA GLY A 86 14.40 -1.18 0.57
C GLY A 86 14.14 -0.79 2.04
N ARG A 87 14.90 -1.37 2.98
CA ARG A 87 14.82 -1.07 4.42
C ARG A 87 15.80 0.01 4.87
N GLN A 88 16.66 0.49 3.98
CA GLN A 88 17.61 1.56 4.25
C GLN A 88 17.15 2.83 3.53
N LEU A 89 17.38 4.00 4.15
CA LEU A 89 17.19 5.29 3.49
C LEU A 89 18.38 5.60 2.59
N ALA A 90 18.15 6.30 1.48
CA ALA A 90 19.22 6.85 0.66
C ALA A 90 20.02 7.89 1.48
N ASP A 91 21.31 8.03 1.19
CA ASP A 91 22.18 8.92 1.98
C ASP A 91 21.74 10.38 1.93
N GLU A 92 21.26 10.87 0.79
CA GLU A 92 20.64 12.20 0.65
C GLU A 92 19.42 12.35 1.57
N SER A 93 18.50 11.38 1.53
CA SER A 93 17.32 11.39 2.39
C SER A 93 17.64 11.26 3.89
N ARG A 94 18.74 10.59 4.24
CA ARG A 94 19.23 10.55 5.63
C ARG A 94 19.77 11.91 6.06
N ALA A 95 20.49 12.60 5.17
CA ALA A 95 21.00 13.94 5.44
C ALA A 95 19.85 14.95 5.59
N ASP A 96 18.87 14.92 4.69
CA ASP A 96 17.67 15.77 4.76
C ASP A 96 16.89 15.54 6.05
N LEU A 97 16.71 14.27 6.43
CA LEU A 97 16.03 13.91 7.67
C LEU A 97 16.81 14.40 8.90
N ALA A 98 18.13 14.24 8.92
CA ALA A 98 18.97 14.73 10.02
C ALA A 98 18.94 16.27 10.11
N ALA A 99 18.96 16.97 8.97
CA ALA A 99 18.89 18.42 8.89
C ALA A 99 17.53 18.98 9.31
N SER A 100 16.44 18.24 9.06
CA SER A 100 15.08 18.64 9.46
C SER A 100 14.90 18.73 10.99
N GLY A 101 15.78 18.09 11.78
CA GLY A 101 15.72 18.11 13.24
C GLY A 101 14.48 17.47 13.84
N VAL A 102 13.74 16.67 13.05
CA VAL A 102 12.50 16.06 13.50
C VAL A 102 12.79 14.95 14.52
N ARG A 103 12.03 14.95 15.62
CA ARG A 103 12.10 13.91 16.66
C ARG A 103 11.71 12.54 16.10
N PRO A 104 12.14 11.42 16.71
CA PRO A 104 11.75 10.08 16.25
C PRO A 104 10.23 10.02 16.03
N ALA A 105 9.83 9.69 14.80
CA ALA A 105 8.53 9.99 14.24
C ALA A 105 7.35 9.27 14.91
N ASP A 106 6.22 9.98 15.00
CA ASP A 106 4.93 9.41 15.42
C ASP A 106 4.20 8.69 14.26
N LEU A 107 4.54 8.98 13.00
CA LEU A 107 3.89 8.35 11.84
C LEU A 107 4.82 8.23 10.62
N LEU A 108 4.99 7.00 10.12
CA LEU A 108 5.63 6.71 8.84
C LEU A 108 4.55 6.25 7.85
N ALA A 109 4.21 7.09 6.88
CA ALA A 109 3.20 6.75 5.87
C ALA A 109 3.89 6.56 4.52
N GLY A 110 4.22 5.33 4.15
CA GLY A 110 4.79 5.04 2.84
C GLY A 110 4.15 3.84 2.17
N ASP A 111 4.00 3.90 0.85
CA ASP A 111 4.09 2.67 0.08
C ASP A 111 5.53 2.15 0.19
N ARG A 112 5.71 0.85 0.02
CA ARG A 112 6.98 0.13 0.12
C ARG A 112 8.18 0.94 -0.43
N ARG A 113 8.02 1.77 -1.45
CA ARG A 113 9.08 2.58 -2.05
C ARG A 113 9.32 4.02 -1.58
N ARG A 114 8.40 4.65 -0.87
CA ARG A 114 8.52 6.06 -0.46
C ARG A 114 7.86 6.26 0.89
N PRO A 115 8.61 6.23 1.99
CA PRO A 115 8.11 6.73 3.25
C PRO A 115 7.86 8.24 3.12
N LEU A 116 6.61 8.65 3.27
CA LEU A 116 6.29 10.00 3.67
C LEU A 116 6.53 10.08 5.17
N PHE A 117 7.38 11.02 5.54
CA PHE A 117 7.72 11.29 6.91
C PHE A 117 6.87 12.48 7.38
N LEU A 118 6.09 12.30 8.44
CA LEU A 118 5.36 13.40 9.08
C LEU A 118 6.18 13.93 10.25
N GLY A 119 6.62 15.19 10.16
CA GLY A 119 7.16 15.93 11.28
C GLY A 119 6.06 16.73 11.94
N GLY A 120 5.62 16.29 13.12
CA GLY A 120 4.72 17.06 13.96
C GLY A 120 5.47 18.22 14.63
N ARG A 121 5.41 19.41 14.05
CA ARG A 121 5.54 20.65 14.83
C ARG A 121 4.15 21.24 14.95
N ALA A 122 3.44 20.85 16.01
CA ALA A 122 2.20 21.52 16.39
C ALA A 122 2.51 23.04 16.49
N PRO A 123 1.78 23.92 15.77
CA PRO A 123 1.93 25.35 15.97
C PRO A 123 1.57 25.64 17.43
N GLY A 124 2.49 26.32 18.11
CA GLY A 124 2.36 26.66 19.52
C GLY A 124 1.01 27.30 19.80
N ARG A 125 0.30 26.75 20.79
CA ARG A 125 -0.72 27.50 21.51
C ARG A 125 -0.02 28.65 22.23
N CYS A 126 -0.01 29.82 21.60
CA CYS A 126 0.09 31.09 22.30
C CYS A 126 -1.30 31.47 22.82
N ARG A 127 -1.58 31.04 24.06
CA ARG A 127 -2.36 31.68 25.14
C ARG A 127 -3.03 30.64 26.02
#